data_AF-J9CKN6-F1
#
_entry.id   AF-J9CKN6-F1
#
_cell.length_a   1.000
_cell.length_b   1.000
_cell.length_c   1.000
_cell.angle_alpha   90.00
_cell.angle_beta   90.00
_cell.angle_gamma   90.00
#
_symmetry.space_group_name_H-M   'P 1'
#
loop_
_entity.id
_entity.type
_entity.pdbx_description
1 polymer ?
#
loop_
_entity_poly.entity_id
_entity_poly.type
_entity_poly.pdbx_seq_one_letter_code
_entity_poly.pdbx_strand_id
1 'polypeptide(L)'
;WPHSWNLSVINEDIQLGKVKIDRYATSQELNGQSHKPVGIGTFVHEFGHVLGLADHYNTMNPAASNMPGAWDVMCSGSYNGDQNCPATFTAFERHSLNWIKLTELNATTDTFVTVSPLEDKNAAYRISIPGKNNEYFIIENRQQKDWDQYVPGHGILVWHLDEDQDVWNTNSVNNDPSHPRVDIVEADRRSTVSGDSGDSFPGSNGVTAFNFNGWYDHNVFGFAFVDETEGGDACFLLSGNNYKLDNPQVNISDIRGRSAKASWTSVKYAKSYNVALMQNGKSLKSLSVEGNELEFDGLEPQTEYTAVVQAALADYVSDSVKVKFTTSELNFEER
;
A
#
# COMPACT_ATOMS: atom_id res chain seq x y z
N TRP A 1 -5.45 12.40 -35.09
CA TRP A 1 -5.28 12.50 -33.63
C TRP A 1 -6.16 11.42 -33.03
N PRO A 2 -5.61 10.48 -32.25
CA PRO A 2 -6.41 9.46 -31.56
C PRO A 2 -7.43 10.12 -30.65
N HIS A 3 -8.66 9.62 -30.65
CA HIS A 3 -9.73 10.15 -29.82
C HIS A 3 -10.93 9.21 -29.77
N SER A 4 -11.72 9.34 -28.71
CA SER A 4 -13.08 8.83 -28.60
C SER A 4 -14.09 9.97 -28.64
N TRP A 5 -15.21 9.76 -29.32
CA TRP A 5 -16.28 10.75 -29.42
C TRP A 5 -17.65 10.12 -29.69
N ASN A 6 -18.69 10.94 -29.57
CA ASN A 6 -20.05 10.59 -29.95
C ASN A 6 -20.48 11.44 -31.15
N LEU A 7 -20.87 10.79 -32.25
CA LEU A 7 -21.37 11.46 -33.44
C LEU A 7 -22.59 12.34 -33.15
N SER A 8 -23.44 11.92 -32.20
CA SER A 8 -24.62 12.70 -31.77
C SER A 8 -24.26 14.09 -31.23
N VAL A 9 -23.08 14.28 -30.65
CA VAL A 9 -22.65 15.58 -30.08
C VAL A 9 -22.46 16.63 -31.16
N ILE A 10 -22.11 16.21 -32.39
CA ILE A 10 -21.97 17.08 -33.55
C ILE A 10 -23.21 17.00 -34.47
N ASN A 11 -24.32 16.44 -33.99
CA ASN A 11 -25.56 16.20 -34.74
C ASN A 11 -25.38 15.30 -35.98
N GLU A 12 -24.38 14.42 -35.98
CA GLU A 12 -24.20 13.41 -37.02
C GLU A 12 -25.00 12.15 -36.66
N ASP A 13 -25.69 11.59 -37.65
CA ASP A 13 -26.53 10.38 -37.50
C ASP A 13 -26.15 9.34 -38.56
N ILE A 14 -25.18 8.49 -38.21
CA ILE A 14 -24.75 7.41 -39.10
C ILE A 14 -25.61 6.16 -38.84
N GLN A 15 -26.44 5.83 -39.83
CA GLN A 15 -27.23 4.61 -39.87
C GLN A 15 -26.74 3.65 -40.96
N LEU A 16 -26.48 2.39 -40.56
CA LEU A 16 -26.26 1.28 -41.47
C LEU A 16 -27.45 0.33 -41.38
N GLY A 17 -28.47 0.59 -42.19
CA GLY A 17 -29.75 -0.13 -42.14
C GLY A 17 -30.49 0.17 -40.83
N LYS A 18 -30.62 -0.82 -39.95
CA LYS A 18 -31.27 -0.67 -38.63
C LYS A 18 -30.29 -0.40 -37.48
N VAL A 19 -28.99 -0.35 -37.77
CA VAL A 19 -27.95 -0.15 -36.76
C VAL A 19 -27.52 1.32 -36.78
N LYS A 20 -27.55 1.96 -35.60
CA LYS A 20 -26.99 3.29 -35.39
C LYS A 20 -25.55 3.16 -34.90
N ILE A 21 -24.66 3.94 -35.49
CA ILE A 21 -23.29 4.16 -34.99
C ILE A 21 -23.28 5.52 -34.30
N ASP A 22 -22.77 5.58 -33.08
CA ASP A 22 -22.72 6.83 -32.31
C ASP A 22 -21.38 7.01 -31.60
N ARG A 23 -21.13 6.23 -30.55
CA ARG A 23 -19.84 6.23 -29.86
C ARG A 23 -18.79 5.48 -30.68
N TYR A 24 -17.64 6.10 -30.88
CA TYR A 24 -16.50 5.49 -31.55
C TYR A 24 -15.18 5.87 -30.87
N ALA A 25 -14.14 5.14 -31.21
CA ALA A 25 -12.76 5.47 -30.90
C ALA A 25 -11.91 5.32 -32.16
N THR A 26 -10.90 6.15 -32.31
CA THR A 26 -9.91 6.05 -33.38
C THR A 26 -8.50 6.04 -32.79
N SER A 27 -7.67 5.17 -33.34
CA SER A 27 -6.26 5.05 -32.98
C SER A 27 -5.38 5.21 -34.22
N GLN A 28 -4.09 5.44 -33.98
CA GLN A 28 -3.06 5.66 -34.98
C GLN A 28 -2.31 4.36 -35.27
N GLU A 29 -1.91 4.16 -36.53
CA GLU A 29 -0.92 3.13 -36.89
C GLU A 29 0.51 3.60 -36.59
N LEU A 30 0.78 4.90 -36.81
CA LEU A 30 2.11 5.51 -36.66
C LEU A 30 2.11 6.61 -35.60
N ASN A 31 3.22 6.72 -34.88
CA ASN A 31 3.48 7.81 -33.96
C ASN A 31 3.69 9.08 -34.79
N GLY A 32 2.90 10.12 -34.53
CA GLY A 32 2.94 11.36 -35.33
C GLY A 32 4.27 12.12 -35.27
N GLN A 33 5.11 11.88 -34.25
CA GLN A 33 6.43 12.50 -34.11
C GLN A 33 7.52 11.62 -34.70
N SER A 34 7.57 10.34 -34.31
CA SER A 34 8.66 9.45 -34.72
C SER A 34 8.44 8.78 -36.08
N HIS A 35 7.22 8.80 -36.61
CA HIS A 35 6.78 8.11 -37.83
C HIS A 35 7.02 6.58 -37.80
N LYS A 36 7.17 6.01 -36.61
CA LYS A 36 7.29 4.56 -36.39
C LYS A 36 5.92 3.98 -36.01
N PRO A 37 5.70 2.66 -36.22
CA PRO A 37 4.54 1.98 -35.68
C PRO A 37 4.40 2.22 -34.17
N VAL A 38 3.17 2.47 -33.71
CA VAL A 38 2.88 2.61 -32.27
C VAL A 38 2.63 1.26 -31.63
N GLY A 39 2.90 1.18 -30.33
CA GLY A 39 2.40 0.10 -29.50
C GLY A 39 0.89 0.20 -29.27
N ILE A 40 0.35 -0.74 -28.49
CA ILE A 40 -1.09 -0.87 -28.26
C ILE A 40 -1.64 0.12 -27.22
N GLY A 41 -0.80 0.85 -26.49
CA GLY A 41 -1.20 1.61 -25.31
C GLY A 41 -2.25 2.68 -25.56
N THR A 42 -2.09 3.49 -26.62
CA THR A 42 -3.14 4.45 -27.01
C THR A 42 -4.43 3.74 -27.40
N PHE A 43 -4.35 2.59 -28.10
CA PHE A 43 -5.55 1.82 -28.42
C PHE A 43 -6.28 1.35 -27.16
N VAL A 44 -5.55 0.85 -26.16
CA VAL A 44 -6.14 0.38 -24.88
C VAL A 44 -6.84 1.53 -24.15
N HIS A 45 -6.21 2.70 -24.08
CA HIS A 45 -6.79 3.92 -23.48
C HIS A 45 -8.10 4.32 -24.17
N GLU A 46 -8.08 4.45 -25.50
CA GLU A 46 -9.25 4.83 -26.28
C GLU A 46 -10.36 3.76 -26.23
N PHE A 47 -9.99 2.48 -26.16
CA PHE A 47 -10.93 1.41 -25.94
C PHE A 47 -11.54 1.47 -24.53
N GLY A 48 -10.78 1.90 -23.51
CA GLY A 48 -11.29 2.21 -22.17
C GLY A 48 -12.43 3.22 -22.21
N HIS A 49 -12.31 4.27 -23.03
CA HIS A 49 -13.45 5.17 -23.27
C HIS A 49 -14.64 4.45 -23.88
N VAL A 50 -14.46 3.60 -24.89
CA VAL A 50 -15.58 2.82 -25.47
C VAL A 50 -16.30 1.98 -24.41
N LEU A 51 -15.56 1.44 -23.44
CA LEU A 51 -16.10 0.69 -22.30
C LEU A 51 -16.82 1.57 -21.27
N GLY A 52 -16.62 2.89 -21.29
CA GLY A 52 -17.28 3.85 -20.41
C GLY A 52 -16.37 4.52 -19.39
N LEU A 53 -15.06 4.29 -19.43
CA LEU A 53 -14.10 4.94 -18.54
C LEU A 53 -13.82 6.38 -18.99
N ALA A 54 -13.60 7.27 -18.02
CA ALA A 54 -13.18 8.64 -18.25
C ALA A 54 -11.66 8.77 -18.14
N ASP A 55 -11.11 9.88 -18.63
CA ASP A 55 -9.73 10.27 -18.40
C ASP A 55 -9.50 10.56 -16.92
N HIS A 56 -8.43 10.00 -16.36
CA HIS A 56 -7.99 10.25 -14.99
C HIS A 56 -6.83 11.27 -14.93
N TYR A 57 -6.40 11.82 -16.07
CA TYR A 57 -5.54 13.01 -16.08
C TYR A 57 -6.37 14.30 -16.08
N ASN A 58 -5.72 15.44 -15.81
CA ASN A 58 -6.36 16.74 -15.96
C ASN A 58 -6.46 17.12 -17.45
N THR A 59 -7.66 17.04 -18.02
CA THR A 59 -7.92 17.28 -19.45
C THR A 59 -7.79 18.75 -19.86
N MET A 60 -7.74 19.67 -18.89
CA MET A 60 -7.52 21.11 -19.13
C MET A 60 -6.05 21.52 -18.97
N ASN A 61 -5.26 20.77 -18.21
CA ASN A 61 -3.85 21.03 -17.95
C ASN A 61 -3.06 19.71 -17.80
N PRO A 62 -2.53 19.16 -18.90
CA PRO A 62 -1.76 17.91 -18.89
C PRO A 62 -0.46 17.94 -18.07
N ALA A 63 -0.02 19.13 -17.62
CA ALA A 63 1.15 19.30 -16.76
C ALA A 63 0.80 19.38 -15.26
N ALA A 64 -0.47 19.19 -14.88
CA ALA A 64 -0.87 19.07 -13.48
C ALA A 64 -0.18 17.85 -12.82
N SER A 65 0.19 17.99 -11.55
CA SER A 65 0.95 16.95 -10.83
C SER A 65 0.13 16.03 -9.94
N ASN A 66 -1.18 16.25 -9.76
CA ASN A 66 -2.03 15.51 -8.83
C ASN A 66 -2.94 14.54 -9.60
N MET A 67 -2.34 13.54 -10.24
CA MET A 67 -3.04 12.55 -11.04
C MET A 67 -2.28 11.22 -11.03
N PRO A 68 -2.93 10.09 -11.35
CA PRO A 68 -2.32 8.77 -11.22
C PRO A 68 -1.07 8.51 -12.09
N GLY A 69 -0.86 9.33 -13.12
CA GLY A 69 0.35 9.26 -13.94
C GLY A 69 0.49 7.93 -14.67
N ALA A 70 1.70 7.37 -14.64
CA ALA A 70 2.07 6.15 -15.35
C ALA A 70 1.60 4.85 -14.66
N TRP A 71 0.93 4.95 -13.50
CA TRP A 71 0.28 3.81 -12.85
C TRP A 71 -1.04 3.37 -13.52
N ASP A 72 -1.62 4.26 -14.32
CA ASP A 72 -2.97 4.13 -14.84
C ASP A 72 -3.03 4.34 -16.35
N VAL A 73 -3.65 3.40 -17.06
CA VAL A 73 -3.86 3.47 -18.50
C VAL A 73 -4.83 4.57 -18.92
N MET A 74 -5.78 4.96 -18.08
CA MET A 74 -6.65 6.13 -18.30
C MET A 74 -5.98 7.46 -17.92
N CYS A 75 -4.70 7.40 -17.54
CA CYS A 75 -3.79 8.53 -17.40
C CYS A 75 -2.59 8.37 -18.38
N SER A 76 -1.36 8.58 -17.92
CA SER A 76 -0.17 8.48 -18.78
C SER A 76 0.40 7.07 -18.89
N GLY A 77 -0.15 6.09 -18.16
CA GLY A 77 0.27 4.69 -18.21
C GLY A 77 0.06 4.03 -19.57
N SER A 78 -0.76 4.62 -20.43
CA SER A 78 -0.89 4.25 -21.84
C SER A 78 0.40 4.45 -22.66
N TYR A 79 1.33 5.28 -22.18
CA TYR A 79 2.61 5.54 -22.84
C TYR A 79 3.76 4.65 -22.35
N ASN A 80 3.51 3.80 -21.34
CA ASN A 80 4.51 2.91 -20.77
C ASN A 80 5.11 1.96 -21.82
N GLY A 81 6.41 1.68 -21.69
CA GLY A 81 7.14 0.81 -22.62
C GLY A 81 7.09 1.29 -24.08
N ASP A 82 7.11 2.61 -24.32
CA ASP A 82 6.91 3.21 -25.65
C ASP A 82 5.56 2.79 -26.27
N GLN A 83 4.52 2.79 -25.43
CA GLN A 83 3.16 2.31 -25.72
C GLN A 83 3.04 0.79 -25.99
N ASN A 84 4.12 0.02 -25.92
CA ASN A 84 4.07 -1.43 -26.19
C ASN A 84 3.64 -2.26 -24.97
N CYS A 85 3.74 -1.67 -23.78
CA CYS A 85 3.42 -2.32 -22.52
C CYS A 85 2.73 -1.30 -21.61
N PRO A 86 1.48 -0.90 -21.94
CA PRO A 86 0.72 0.02 -21.11
C PRO A 86 0.43 -0.59 -19.74
N ALA A 87 0.28 0.26 -18.72
CA ALA A 87 -0.23 -0.17 -17.43
C ALA A 87 -1.55 -0.94 -17.59
N THR A 88 -1.79 -1.92 -16.71
CA THR A 88 -3.10 -2.58 -16.66
C THR A 88 -4.16 -1.66 -16.07
N PHE A 89 -5.44 -1.97 -16.32
CA PHE A 89 -6.53 -1.30 -15.61
C PHE A 89 -6.38 -1.53 -14.11
N THR A 90 -6.54 -0.46 -13.35
CA THR A 90 -6.56 -0.42 -11.89
C THR A 90 -7.74 -1.22 -11.33
N ALA A 91 -7.70 -1.54 -10.04
CA ALA A 91 -8.82 -2.18 -9.36
C ALA A 91 -10.09 -1.30 -9.38
N PHE A 92 -9.95 0.04 -9.40
CA PHE A 92 -11.09 0.94 -9.59
C PHE A 92 -11.76 0.74 -10.94
N GLU A 93 -10.99 0.75 -12.03
CA GLU A 93 -11.54 0.63 -13.39
C GLU A 93 -12.13 -0.75 -13.64
N ARG A 94 -11.45 -1.81 -13.18
CA ARG A 94 -12.00 -3.16 -13.20
C ARG A 94 -13.30 -3.23 -12.40
N HIS A 95 -13.43 -2.48 -11.31
CA HIS A 95 -14.64 -2.47 -10.49
C HIS A 95 -15.78 -1.77 -11.22
N SER A 96 -15.51 -0.62 -11.82
CA SER A 96 -16.45 0.15 -12.65
C SER A 96 -16.96 -0.67 -13.85
N LEU A 97 -16.12 -1.54 -14.40
CA LEU A 97 -16.49 -2.47 -15.47
C LEU A 97 -17.07 -3.81 -14.98
N ASN A 98 -17.22 -3.99 -13.67
CA ASN A 98 -17.70 -5.21 -13.03
C ASN A 98 -16.83 -6.47 -13.34
N TRP A 99 -15.54 -6.27 -13.57
CA TRP A 99 -14.53 -7.31 -13.79
C TRP A 99 -13.85 -7.77 -12.49
N ILE A 100 -13.95 -6.96 -11.43
CA ILE A 100 -13.50 -7.30 -10.08
C ILE A 100 -14.61 -6.99 -9.07
N LYS A 101 -14.74 -7.85 -8.07
CA LYS A 101 -15.52 -7.56 -6.86
C LYS A 101 -14.56 -7.16 -5.76
N LEU A 102 -14.61 -5.90 -5.33
CA LEU A 102 -13.80 -5.40 -4.22
C LEU A 102 -14.23 -6.07 -2.91
N THR A 103 -13.24 -6.42 -2.08
CA THR A 103 -13.49 -6.93 -0.74
C THR A 103 -13.57 -5.77 0.25
N GLU A 104 -14.73 -5.56 0.86
CA GLU A 104 -14.86 -4.53 1.89
C GLU A 104 -14.00 -4.88 3.10
N LEU A 105 -13.15 -3.94 3.53
CA LEU A 105 -12.29 -4.05 4.69
C LEU A 105 -12.76 -3.08 5.76
N ASN A 106 -13.00 -3.59 6.96
CA ASN A 106 -13.34 -2.74 8.10
C ASN A 106 -12.07 -1.97 8.55
N ALA A 107 -12.17 -0.64 8.67
CA ALA A 107 -11.09 0.23 9.12
C ALA A 107 -10.55 -0.11 10.53
N THR A 108 -11.27 -0.90 11.32
CA THR A 108 -10.83 -1.38 12.65
C THR A 108 -10.32 -2.83 12.65
N THR A 109 -10.06 -3.42 11.49
CA THR A 109 -9.52 -4.79 11.39
C THR A 109 -8.23 -4.91 12.19
N ASP A 110 -8.15 -5.92 13.06
CA ASP A 110 -7.08 -6.14 14.04
C ASP A 110 -6.19 -7.34 13.69
N THR A 111 -6.12 -7.68 12.40
CA THR A 111 -5.27 -8.73 11.86
C THR A 111 -4.46 -8.20 10.68
N PHE A 112 -3.34 -8.86 10.39
CA PHE A 112 -2.63 -8.65 9.14
C PHE A 112 -3.51 -8.99 7.94
N VAL A 113 -3.54 -8.09 6.96
CA VAL A 113 -4.22 -8.26 5.68
C VAL A 113 -3.18 -8.52 4.61
N THR A 114 -3.36 -9.57 3.83
CA THR A 114 -2.51 -9.88 2.67
C THR A 114 -3.17 -9.38 1.39
N VAL A 115 -2.39 -8.75 0.53
CA VAL A 115 -2.78 -8.27 -0.79
C VAL A 115 -1.84 -8.88 -1.82
N SER A 116 -2.35 -9.82 -2.59
CA SER A 116 -1.60 -10.37 -3.72
C SER A 116 -1.57 -9.39 -4.89
N PRO A 117 -0.57 -9.48 -5.79
CA PRO A 117 -0.52 -8.64 -6.98
C PRO A 117 -1.84 -8.69 -7.74
N LEU A 118 -2.33 -7.52 -8.18
CA LEU A 118 -3.62 -7.37 -8.85
C LEU A 118 -3.71 -8.28 -10.08
N GLU A 119 -2.61 -8.41 -10.83
CA GLU A 119 -2.51 -9.30 -12.01
C GLU A 119 -2.64 -10.79 -11.67
N ASP A 120 -2.21 -11.23 -10.49
CA ASP A 120 -2.19 -12.66 -10.15
C ASP A 120 -3.54 -13.16 -9.65
N LYS A 121 -4.25 -12.32 -8.90
CA LYS A 121 -5.47 -12.73 -8.17
C LYS A 121 -6.70 -11.94 -8.53
N ASN A 122 -6.55 -10.82 -9.25
CA ASN A 122 -7.63 -9.88 -9.54
C ASN A 122 -8.43 -9.57 -8.27
N ALA A 123 -7.71 -9.19 -7.21
CA ALA A 123 -8.25 -8.96 -5.87
C ALA A 123 -7.70 -7.65 -5.31
N ALA A 124 -8.59 -6.87 -4.69
CA ALA A 124 -8.28 -5.60 -4.04
C ALA A 124 -9.28 -5.36 -2.90
N TYR A 125 -8.92 -4.49 -1.98
CA TYR A 125 -9.76 -4.12 -0.84
C TYR A 125 -10.38 -2.74 -1.04
N ARG A 126 -11.59 -2.55 -0.53
CA ARG A 126 -12.26 -1.25 -0.41
C ARG A 126 -12.38 -0.89 1.06
N ILE A 127 -12.08 0.35 1.41
CA ILE A 127 -12.45 0.93 2.71
C ILE A 127 -13.42 2.07 2.44
N SER A 128 -14.69 1.86 2.78
CA SER A 128 -15.71 2.89 2.66
C SER A 128 -15.64 3.92 3.79
N ILE A 129 -15.87 5.19 3.48
CA ILE A 129 -15.95 6.25 4.48
C ILE A 129 -17.37 6.29 5.06
N PRO A 130 -17.56 6.20 6.40
CA PRO A 130 -18.89 6.19 7.00
C PRO A 130 -19.74 7.39 6.59
N GLY A 131 -20.94 7.12 6.06
CA GLY A 131 -21.87 8.17 5.63
C GLY A 131 -21.57 8.80 4.25
N LYS A 132 -20.54 8.31 3.55
CA LYS A 132 -20.20 8.70 2.18
C LYS A 132 -20.33 7.49 1.26
N ASN A 133 -21.20 7.57 0.26
CA ASN A 133 -21.39 6.46 -0.68
C ASN A 133 -20.39 6.50 -1.84
N ASN A 134 -19.97 7.70 -2.21
CA ASN A 134 -19.15 7.94 -3.40
C ASN A 134 -17.67 8.17 -3.08
N GLU A 135 -17.35 8.39 -1.80
CA GLU A 135 -15.98 8.62 -1.34
C GLU A 135 -15.47 7.40 -0.58
N TYR A 136 -14.36 6.83 -1.02
CA TYR A 136 -13.78 5.62 -0.45
C TYR A 136 -12.33 5.44 -0.89
N PHE A 137 -11.67 4.44 -0.30
CA PHE A 137 -10.33 4.04 -0.68
C PHE A 137 -10.32 2.66 -1.32
N ILE A 138 -9.43 2.45 -2.29
CA ILE A 138 -9.09 1.13 -2.80
C ILE A 138 -7.63 0.84 -2.50
N ILE A 139 -7.35 -0.36 -1.98
CA ILE A 139 -6.00 -0.85 -1.71
C ILE A 139 -5.73 -2.00 -2.68
N GLU A 140 -4.74 -1.81 -3.55
CA GLU A 140 -4.27 -2.81 -4.50
C GLU A 140 -2.75 -3.00 -4.40
N ASN A 141 -2.25 -4.12 -4.91
CA ASN A 141 -0.81 -4.40 -4.99
C ASN A 141 -0.39 -4.46 -6.46
N ARG A 142 0.59 -3.66 -6.85
CA ARG A 142 1.16 -3.62 -8.21
C ARG A 142 2.61 -4.06 -8.16
N GLN A 143 3.03 -4.86 -9.13
CA GLN A 143 4.39 -5.37 -9.23
C GLN A 143 4.91 -5.17 -10.66
N GLN A 144 6.20 -4.84 -10.81
CA GLN A 144 6.81 -4.59 -12.13
C GLN A 144 7.06 -5.89 -12.90
N LYS A 145 5.99 -6.51 -13.38
CA LYS A 145 6.00 -7.73 -14.18
C LYS A 145 4.90 -7.71 -15.24
N ASP A 146 5.04 -8.56 -16.24
CA ASP A 146 4.07 -8.72 -17.33
C ASP A 146 3.71 -7.36 -17.96
N TRP A 147 2.43 -6.99 -17.98
CA TRP A 147 1.96 -5.70 -18.52
C TRP A 147 2.29 -4.50 -17.63
N ASP A 148 2.51 -4.73 -16.34
CA ASP A 148 2.91 -3.68 -15.39
C ASP A 148 4.43 -3.53 -15.29
N GLN A 149 5.23 -4.17 -16.16
CA GLN A 149 6.70 -4.09 -16.13
C GLN A 149 7.24 -2.65 -16.10
N TYR A 150 6.51 -1.69 -16.68
CA TYR A 150 6.94 -0.30 -16.84
C TYR A 150 6.14 0.70 -15.99
N VAL A 151 5.33 0.25 -15.03
CA VAL A 151 4.75 1.16 -14.04
C VAL A 151 5.85 1.74 -13.14
N PRO A 152 5.62 2.90 -12.49
CA PRO A 152 6.70 3.63 -11.79
C PRO A 152 7.43 2.89 -10.66
N GLY A 153 6.78 1.94 -9.98
CA GLY A 153 7.36 1.19 -8.87
C GLY A 153 6.62 -0.12 -8.59
N HIS A 154 6.74 -0.62 -7.35
CA HIS A 154 6.01 -1.80 -6.89
C HIS A 154 5.57 -1.64 -5.44
N GLY A 155 4.56 -2.41 -5.05
CA GLY A 155 3.99 -2.45 -3.70
C GLY A 155 2.52 -2.09 -3.66
N ILE A 156 2.06 -1.70 -2.48
CA ILE A 156 0.68 -1.30 -2.24
C ILE A 156 0.44 0.11 -2.79
N LEU A 157 -0.55 0.27 -3.65
CA LEU A 157 -1.15 1.57 -3.96
C LEU A 157 -2.43 1.74 -3.15
N VAL A 158 -2.61 2.94 -2.61
CA VAL A 158 -3.87 3.35 -1.97
C VAL A 158 -4.50 4.46 -2.79
N TRP A 159 -5.61 4.13 -3.44
CA TRP A 159 -6.39 5.06 -4.23
C TRP A 159 -7.39 5.78 -3.34
N HIS A 160 -7.55 7.09 -3.50
CA HIS A 160 -8.65 7.89 -2.94
C HIS A 160 -9.61 8.26 -4.05
N LEU A 161 -10.86 7.81 -3.92
CA LEU A 161 -11.89 7.96 -4.94
C LEU A 161 -13.01 8.85 -4.40
N ASP A 162 -13.52 9.75 -5.22
CA ASP A 162 -14.76 10.50 -4.97
C ASP A 162 -15.61 10.60 -6.25
N GLU A 163 -16.50 9.63 -6.43
CA GLU A 163 -17.30 9.46 -7.65
C GLU A 163 -18.38 10.54 -7.83
N ASP A 164 -18.39 11.15 -9.02
CA ASP A 164 -19.42 12.10 -9.44
C ASP A 164 -19.81 11.86 -10.91
N GLN A 165 -21.04 11.41 -11.12
CA GLN A 165 -21.50 11.01 -12.45
C GLN A 165 -21.47 12.16 -13.46
N ASP A 166 -21.76 13.40 -13.04
CA ASP A 166 -21.77 14.54 -13.95
C ASP A 166 -20.34 14.87 -14.40
N VAL A 167 -19.38 14.80 -13.47
CA VAL A 167 -17.96 15.00 -13.77
C VAL A 167 -17.40 13.91 -14.69
N TRP A 168 -17.81 12.65 -14.52
CA TRP A 168 -17.43 11.55 -15.42
C TRP A 168 -18.05 11.74 -16.81
N ASN A 169 -19.32 12.14 -16.87
CA ASN A 169 -20.01 12.37 -18.15
C ASN A 169 -19.35 13.48 -18.99
N THR A 170 -18.73 14.47 -18.34
CA THR A 170 -18.01 15.57 -19.01
C THR A 170 -16.51 15.32 -19.15
N ASN A 171 -16.02 14.13 -18.77
CA ASN A 171 -14.61 13.76 -18.87
C ASN A 171 -13.67 14.77 -18.18
N SER A 172 -14.06 15.18 -16.97
CA SER A 172 -13.38 16.22 -16.19
C SER A 172 -12.97 15.77 -14.79
N VAL A 173 -12.76 14.46 -14.62
CA VAL A 173 -12.53 13.74 -13.34
C VAL A 173 -11.53 14.47 -12.45
N ASN A 174 -10.36 14.81 -12.98
CA ASN A 174 -9.27 15.44 -12.23
C ASN A 174 -8.97 16.88 -12.69
N ASN A 175 -9.99 17.58 -13.24
CA ASN A 175 -9.80 18.95 -13.71
C ASN A 175 -9.66 19.98 -12.59
N ASP A 176 -10.21 19.69 -11.40
CA ASP A 176 -9.96 20.47 -10.19
C ASP A 176 -8.73 19.92 -9.44
N PRO A 177 -7.58 20.58 -9.48
CA PRO A 177 -6.37 20.09 -8.82
C PRO A 177 -6.45 20.14 -7.29
N SER A 178 -7.44 20.85 -6.73
CA SER A 178 -7.69 20.89 -5.28
C SER A 178 -8.61 19.76 -4.80
N HIS A 179 -9.22 19.02 -5.73
CA HIS A 179 -10.13 17.92 -5.47
C HIS A 179 -10.02 16.84 -6.57
N PRO A 180 -8.85 16.19 -6.75
CA PRO A 180 -8.73 15.05 -7.65
C PRO A 180 -9.69 13.94 -7.20
N ARG A 181 -10.53 13.44 -8.12
CA ARG A 181 -11.57 12.45 -7.83
C ARG A 181 -11.11 11.01 -8.01
N VAL A 182 -10.04 10.81 -8.78
CA VAL A 182 -9.32 9.53 -8.88
C VAL A 182 -7.86 9.84 -8.60
N ASP A 183 -7.42 9.54 -7.38
CA ASP A 183 -6.10 9.94 -6.91
C ASP A 183 -5.36 8.76 -6.27
N ILE A 184 -4.03 8.80 -6.31
CA ILE A 184 -3.17 7.92 -5.53
C ILE A 184 -2.70 8.72 -4.32
N VAL A 185 -2.89 8.19 -3.11
CA VAL A 185 -2.30 8.79 -1.91
C VAL A 185 -0.82 8.41 -1.86
N GLU A 186 0.06 9.31 -2.27
CA GLU A 186 1.48 9.02 -2.43
C GLU A 186 2.17 8.80 -1.07
N ALA A 187 2.82 7.64 -0.91
CA ALA A 187 3.48 7.27 0.33
C ALA A 187 4.57 8.27 0.75
N ASP A 188 5.34 8.77 -0.22
CA ASP A 188 6.37 9.78 -0.02
C ASP A 188 5.84 11.23 0.05
N ARG A 189 4.53 11.42 -0.14
CA ARG A 189 3.83 12.72 -0.16
C ARG A 189 4.32 13.66 -1.26
N ARG A 190 4.79 13.12 -2.38
CA ARG A 190 5.31 13.90 -3.50
C ARG A 190 4.55 13.57 -4.78
N SER A 191 3.62 14.45 -5.09
CA SER A 191 2.88 14.40 -6.35
C SER A 191 3.76 14.77 -7.55
N THR A 192 3.75 13.94 -8.59
CA THR A 192 4.46 14.17 -9.86
C THR A 192 3.57 13.87 -11.06
N VAL A 193 3.84 14.53 -12.19
CA VAL A 193 3.03 14.40 -13.42
C VAL A 193 2.91 12.95 -13.91
N SER A 194 3.96 12.15 -13.73
CA SER A 194 4.01 10.76 -14.23
C SER A 194 3.91 9.72 -13.12
N GLY A 195 3.80 10.11 -11.85
CA GLY A 195 4.04 9.21 -10.73
C GLY A 195 5.50 8.73 -10.67
N ASP A 196 5.87 8.11 -9.56
CA ASP A 196 7.18 7.51 -9.32
C ASP A 196 7.16 6.37 -8.31
N SER A 197 8.32 5.76 -8.08
CA SER A 197 8.47 4.60 -7.19
C SER A 197 8.20 4.89 -5.71
N GLY A 198 8.12 6.16 -5.33
CA GLY A 198 7.79 6.64 -3.98
C GLY A 198 6.28 6.70 -3.70
N ASP A 199 5.43 6.54 -4.72
CA ASP A 199 3.98 6.61 -4.57
C ASP A 199 3.43 5.41 -3.77
N SER A 200 4.00 4.22 -4.01
CA SER A 200 3.57 2.96 -3.41
C SER A 200 4.13 2.73 -1.99
N PHE A 201 3.48 1.87 -1.23
CA PHE A 201 3.88 1.45 0.11
C PHE A 201 4.43 0.01 0.12
N PRO A 202 5.57 -0.27 0.78
CA PRO A 202 6.49 0.71 1.34
C PRO A 202 7.25 1.52 0.27
N GLY A 203 7.26 1.03 -0.98
CA GLY A 203 7.87 1.69 -2.14
C GLY A 203 9.36 1.97 -1.97
N SER A 204 9.93 2.80 -2.86
CA SER A 204 11.36 3.13 -2.81
C SER A 204 11.78 3.90 -1.56
N ASN A 205 10.83 4.51 -0.86
CA ASN A 205 11.07 5.36 0.29
C ASN A 205 10.94 4.61 1.62
N GLY A 206 10.53 3.33 1.61
CA GLY A 206 10.42 2.51 2.81
C GLY A 206 9.33 2.99 3.78
N VAL A 207 8.25 3.62 3.27
CA VAL A 207 7.19 4.18 4.12
C VAL A 207 6.28 3.07 4.61
N THR A 208 6.45 2.67 5.86
CA THR A 208 5.74 1.53 6.44
C THR A 208 4.53 1.92 7.30
N ALA A 209 4.32 3.20 7.58
CA ALA A 209 3.19 3.69 8.37
C ALA A 209 2.66 5.02 7.80
N PHE A 210 1.34 5.16 7.76
CA PHE A 210 0.68 6.31 7.13
C PHE A 210 -0.77 6.47 7.61
N ASN A 211 -1.28 7.70 7.67
CA ASN A 211 -2.69 7.98 7.97
C ASN A 211 -3.39 8.53 6.73
N PHE A 212 -4.55 7.97 6.41
CA PHE A 212 -5.36 8.32 5.24
C PHE A 212 -6.56 9.17 5.68
N ASN A 213 -6.73 10.32 5.03
CA ASN A 213 -7.81 11.26 5.29
C ASN A 213 -8.76 11.27 4.10
N GLY A 214 -10.06 11.39 4.35
CA GLY A 214 -11.01 11.80 3.33
C GLY A 214 -10.92 13.31 3.09
N TRP A 215 -11.67 13.81 2.12
CA TRP A 215 -11.72 15.24 1.77
C TRP A 215 -12.12 16.13 2.93
N TYR A 216 -13.03 15.63 3.79
CA TYR A 216 -13.55 16.36 4.95
C TYR A 216 -13.42 15.58 6.26
N ASP A 217 -12.87 14.36 6.20
CA ASP A 217 -12.83 13.41 7.30
C ASP A 217 -11.38 13.11 7.67
N HIS A 218 -10.99 13.53 8.88
CA HIS A 218 -9.63 13.31 9.37
C HIS A 218 -9.45 11.88 9.89
N ASN A 219 -8.35 11.24 9.49
CA ASN A 219 -7.93 9.89 9.92
C ASN A 219 -9.03 8.83 9.72
N VAL A 220 -9.48 8.64 8.48
CA VAL A 220 -10.43 7.58 8.13
C VAL A 220 -9.88 6.21 8.55
N PHE A 221 -8.62 5.95 8.22
CA PHE A 221 -7.85 4.79 8.68
C PHE A 221 -6.34 5.10 8.60
N GLY A 222 -5.50 4.16 9.01
CA GLY A 222 -4.06 4.25 8.77
C GLY A 222 -3.40 2.88 8.66
N PHE A 223 -2.22 2.84 8.07
CA PHE A 223 -1.28 1.74 8.21
C PHE A 223 -0.42 1.99 9.44
N ALA A 224 -0.41 1.03 10.36
CA ALA A 224 0.62 0.96 11.39
C ALA A 224 1.88 0.27 10.88
N PHE A 225 1.71 -0.64 9.92
CA PHE A 225 2.79 -1.35 9.28
C PHE A 225 2.35 -1.84 7.90
N VAL A 226 3.26 -1.81 6.94
CA VAL A 226 3.12 -2.44 5.62
C VAL A 226 4.48 -2.94 5.16
N ASP A 227 4.50 -4.12 4.55
CA ASP A 227 5.71 -4.77 4.07
C ASP A 227 5.40 -5.61 2.83
N GLU A 228 6.42 -5.81 2.01
CA GLU A 228 6.37 -6.68 0.84
C GLU A 228 7.14 -7.97 1.11
N THR A 229 6.63 -9.09 0.60
CA THR A 229 7.31 -10.37 0.65
C THR A 229 8.17 -10.56 -0.60
N GLU A 230 9.19 -11.42 -0.52
CA GLU A 230 10.02 -11.77 -1.69
C GLU A 230 9.23 -12.33 -2.89
N GLY A 231 8.01 -12.82 -2.68
CA GLY A 231 7.13 -13.34 -3.72
C GLY A 231 6.26 -12.28 -4.42
N GLY A 232 6.37 -11.01 -4.02
CA GLY A 232 5.55 -9.90 -4.54
C GLY A 232 4.19 -9.75 -3.88
N ASP A 233 3.76 -10.68 -3.01
CA ASP A 233 2.63 -10.43 -2.10
C ASP A 233 3.02 -9.35 -1.10
N ALA A 234 2.08 -8.48 -0.76
CA ALA A 234 2.25 -7.46 0.27
C ALA A 234 1.33 -7.77 1.47
N CYS A 235 1.67 -7.24 2.64
CA CYS A 235 0.82 -7.29 3.80
C CYS A 235 0.83 -5.99 4.58
N PHE A 236 -0.28 -5.67 5.22
CA PHE A 236 -0.40 -4.49 6.08
C PHE A 236 -1.18 -4.79 7.35
N LEU A 237 -0.93 -3.97 8.37
CA LEU A 237 -1.69 -3.90 9.60
C LEU A 237 -2.26 -2.49 9.75
N LEU A 238 -3.55 -2.39 10.03
CA LEU A 238 -4.19 -1.09 10.27
C LEU A 238 -3.72 -0.48 11.60
N SER A 239 -3.77 0.84 11.71
CA SER A 239 -3.51 1.56 12.97
C SER A 239 -4.77 1.64 13.85
N GLY A 240 -4.60 1.87 15.15
CA GLY A 240 -5.71 2.09 16.08
C GLY A 240 -6.56 0.84 16.39
N ASN A 241 -6.03 -0.37 16.13
CA ASN A 241 -6.72 -1.62 16.44
C ASN A 241 -6.15 -2.29 17.71
N ASN A 242 -6.62 -3.49 18.03
CA ASN A 242 -6.21 -4.24 19.23
C ASN A 242 -5.28 -5.42 18.91
N TYR A 243 -4.57 -5.38 17.77
CA TYR A 243 -3.67 -6.45 17.37
C TYR A 243 -2.62 -6.72 18.45
N LYS A 244 -2.29 -8.01 18.63
CA LYS A 244 -1.21 -8.44 19.50
C LYS A 244 -0.28 -9.36 18.75
N LEU A 245 1.02 -9.16 18.94
CA LEU A 245 2.01 -10.08 18.44
C LEU A 245 1.98 -11.38 19.23
N ASP A 246 2.42 -12.46 18.60
CA ASP A 246 2.69 -13.72 19.28
C ASP A 246 3.77 -13.54 20.36
N ASN A 247 3.68 -14.35 21.40
CA ASN A 247 4.64 -14.31 22.50
C ASN A 247 5.96 -14.99 22.09
N PRO A 248 7.12 -14.35 22.31
CA PRO A 248 8.40 -15.01 22.12
C PRO A 248 8.60 -16.14 23.15
N GLN A 249 9.32 -17.20 22.79
CA GLN A 249 9.80 -18.18 23.75
C GLN A 249 11.13 -17.68 24.32
N VAL A 250 11.20 -17.46 25.64
CA VAL A 250 12.36 -16.86 26.32
C VAL A 250 13.14 -17.93 27.08
N ASN A 251 14.46 -17.91 26.93
CA ASN A 251 15.39 -18.76 27.65
C ASN A 251 16.45 -17.91 28.39
N ILE A 252 16.85 -18.35 29.58
CA ILE A 252 17.98 -17.77 30.31
C ILE A 252 19.10 -18.80 30.34
N SER A 253 20.29 -18.40 29.87
CA SER A 253 21.50 -19.20 29.84
C SER A 253 22.67 -18.44 30.47
N ASP A 254 23.83 -19.11 30.55
CA ASP A 254 25.10 -18.51 30.96
C ASP A 254 24.99 -17.76 32.30
N ILE A 255 24.27 -18.33 33.26
CA ILE A 255 24.01 -17.72 34.56
C ILE A 255 25.27 -17.81 35.42
N ARG A 256 25.90 -16.66 35.68
CA ARG A 256 27.10 -16.52 36.51
C ARG A 256 26.80 -15.71 37.77
N GLY A 257 27.83 -15.38 38.55
CA GLY A 257 27.68 -14.59 39.76
C GLY A 257 27.29 -13.13 39.48
N ARG A 258 27.76 -12.56 38.37
CA ARG A 258 27.51 -11.15 38.01
C ARG A 258 26.84 -10.94 36.66
N SER A 259 26.56 -12.00 35.91
CA SER A 259 25.87 -11.89 34.63
C SER A 259 24.93 -13.05 34.34
N ALA A 260 24.02 -12.84 33.40
CA ALA A 260 23.18 -13.87 32.79
C ALA A 260 22.78 -13.43 31.37
N LYS A 261 22.58 -14.40 30.47
CA LYS A 261 22.16 -14.13 29.10
C LYS A 261 20.70 -14.51 28.90
N ALA A 262 19.91 -13.57 28.38
CA ALA A 262 18.56 -13.84 27.89
C ALA A 262 18.58 -14.01 26.37
N SER A 263 17.86 -15.00 25.87
CA SER A 263 17.63 -15.20 24.43
C SER A 263 16.17 -15.57 24.15
N TRP A 264 15.71 -15.31 22.93
CA TRP A 264 14.33 -15.59 22.55
C TRP A 264 14.12 -15.91 21.07
N THR A 265 13.03 -16.62 20.78
CA THR A 265 12.62 -16.94 19.40
C THR A 265 12.13 -15.70 18.66
N SER A 266 12.42 -15.62 17.36
CA SER A 266 11.87 -14.57 16.51
C SER A 266 10.36 -14.68 16.39
N VAL A 267 9.66 -13.56 16.56
CA VAL A 267 8.21 -13.41 16.40
C VAL A 267 7.92 -12.79 15.04
N LYS A 268 6.94 -13.36 14.31
CA LYS A 268 6.56 -12.88 12.99
C LYS A 268 6.17 -11.39 13.05
N TYR A 269 6.70 -10.61 12.10
CA TYR A 269 6.54 -9.15 11.98
C TYR A 269 7.16 -8.30 13.10
N ALA A 270 7.63 -8.87 14.20
CA ALA A 270 8.32 -8.10 15.23
C ALA A 270 9.58 -7.44 14.64
N LYS A 271 9.74 -6.14 14.86
CA LYS A 271 10.94 -5.38 14.45
C LYS A 271 11.86 -5.11 15.62
N SER A 272 11.37 -5.25 16.86
CA SER A 272 12.17 -5.16 18.07
C SER A 272 11.54 -5.94 19.22
N TYR A 273 12.25 -5.99 20.35
CA TYR A 273 11.81 -6.59 21.60
C TYR A 273 12.06 -5.63 22.75
N ASN A 274 11.03 -5.40 23.54
CA ASN A 274 11.17 -4.69 24.82
C ASN A 274 11.63 -5.69 25.87
N VAL A 275 12.83 -5.50 26.40
CA VAL A 275 13.47 -6.39 27.36
C VAL A 275 13.73 -5.64 28.66
N ALA A 276 13.26 -6.20 29.77
CA ALA A 276 13.47 -5.65 31.10
C ALA A 276 14.02 -6.69 32.08
N LEU A 277 14.88 -6.23 32.98
CA LEU A 277 15.35 -7.00 34.14
C LEU A 277 14.69 -6.44 35.39
N MET A 278 13.99 -7.29 36.11
CA MET A 278 13.25 -6.94 37.32
C MET A 278 13.85 -7.60 38.55
N GLN A 279 13.82 -6.91 39.69
CA GLN A 279 14.14 -7.46 41.01
C GLN A 279 13.12 -6.92 42.01
N ASN A 280 12.53 -7.79 42.85
CA ASN A 280 11.54 -7.42 43.86
C ASN A 280 10.40 -6.54 43.30
N GLY A 281 9.95 -6.83 42.08
CA GLY A 281 8.88 -6.08 41.39
C GLY A 281 9.29 -4.72 40.82
N LYS A 282 10.56 -4.31 40.93
CA LYS A 282 11.08 -3.07 40.35
C LYS A 282 11.90 -3.35 39.10
N SER A 283 11.75 -2.50 38.08
CA SER A 283 12.59 -2.54 36.88
C SER A 283 13.96 -1.95 37.19
N LEU A 284 15.00 -2.76 36.99
CA LEU A 284 16.40 -2.34 37.13
C LEU A 284 16.97 -1.87 35.79
N LYS A 285 16.57 -2.53 34.69
CA LYS A 285 16.98 -2.22 33.32
C LYS A 285 15.79 -2.43 32.40
N SER A 286 15.58 -1.55 31.43
CA SER A 286 14.58 -1.70 30.38
C SER A 286 15.13 -1.09 29.09
N LEU A 287 15.09 -1.82 28.00
CA LEU A 287 15.53 -1.36 26.69
C LEU A 287 14.75 -2.04 25.55
N SER A 288 14.77 -1.42 24.38
CA SER A 288 14.33 -2.03 23.13
C SER A 288 15.56 -2.52 22.35
N VAL A 289 15.49 -3.74 21.81
CA VAL A 289 16.56 -4.37 21.02
C VAL A 289 15.99 -4.98 19.74
N GLU A 290 16.73 -4.90 18.63
CA GLU A 290 16.34 -5.53 17.35
C GLU A 290 16.77 -7.01 17.26
N GLY A 291 17.73 -7.40 18.10
CA GLY A 291 18.24 -8.78 18.15
C GLY A 291 17.38 -9.73 18.98
N ASN A 292 17.85 -10.97 19.07
CA ASN A 292 17.18 -12.08 19.76
C ASN A 292 17.82 -12.46 21.09
N GLU A 293 18.75 -11.65 21.57
CA GLU A 293 19.46 -11.90 22.82
C GLU A 293 19.95 -10.61 23.48
N LEU A 294 20.15 -10.69 24.79
CA LEU A 294 20.69 -9.62 25.61
C LEU A 294 21.46 -10.20 26.80
N GLU A 295 22.67 -9.70 27.04
CA GLU A 295 23.42 -9.97 28.26
C GLU A 295 23.05 -8.96 29.36
N PHE A 296 22.78 -9.50 30.55
CA PHE A 296 22.60 -8.72 31.78
C PHE A 296 23.89 -8.81 32.59
N ASP A 297 24.56 -7.68 32.78
CA ASP A 297 25.78 -7.57 33.56
C ASP A 297 25.57 -6.79 34.86
N GLY A 298 26.54 -6.90 35.77
CA GLY A 298 26.56 -6.13 37.02
C GLY A 298 25.57 -6.63 38.07
N LEU A 299 25.13 -7.89 37.96
CA LEU A 299 24.20 -8.51 38.88
C LEU A 299 24.85 -8.79 40.24
N GLU A 300 24.01 -8.96 41.26
CA GLU A 300 24.41 -9.42 42.58
C GLU A 300 24.43 -10.96 42.59
N PRO A 301 25.47 -11.62 43.15
CA PRO A 301 25.50 -13.07 43.29
C PRO A 301 24.36 -13.61 44.15
N GLN A 302 23.96 -14.86 43.92
CA GLN A 302 22.91 -15.57 44.68
C GLN A 302 21.59 -14.78 44.82
N THR A 303 21.23 -14.00 43.80
CA THR A 303 20.11 -13.08 43.84
C THR A 303 19.09 -13.42 42.76
N GLU A 304 17.80 -13.46 43.13
CA GLU A 304 16.71 -13.75 42.18
C GLU A 304 16.38 -12.49 41.35
N TYR A 305 16.28 -12.69 40.04
CA TYR A 305 15.83 -11.71 39.06
C TYR A 305 14.69 -12.28 38.21
N THR A 306 13.99 -11.41 37.50
CA THR A 306 13.03 -11.79 36.46
C THR A 306 13.36 -11.06 35.18
N ALA A 307 13.69 -11.81 34.13
CA ALA A 307 13.76 -11.29 32.78
C ALA A 307 12.34 -11.19 32.21
N VAL A 308 12.02 -10.08 31.57
CA VAL A 308 10.75 -9.82 30.90
C VAL A 308 11.04 -9.50 29.45
N VAL A 309 10.38 -10.18 28.51
CA VAL A 309 10.52 -9.93 27.07
C VAL A 309 9.14 -9.77 26.45
N GLN A 310 8.99 -8.76 25.59
CA GLN A 310 7.83 -8.55 24.73
C GLN A 310 8.30 -8.33 23.30
N ALA A 311 7.70 -9.02 22.34
CA ALA A 311 7.87 -8.68 20.94
C ALA A 311 7.15 -7.36 20.65
N ALA A 312 7.71 -6.54 19.76
CA ALA A 312 7.19 -5.22 19.44
C ALA A 312 7.21 -4.95 17.92
N LEU A 313 6.16 -4.27 17.46
CA LEU A 313 6.01 -3.71 16.12
C LEU A 313 5.25 -2.39 16.23
N ALA A 314 5.90 -1.28 15.93
CA ALA A 314 5.35 0.06 16.15
C ALA A 314 4.78 0.18 17.58
N ASP A 315 3.50 0.52 17.73
CA ASP A 315 2.82 0.64 19.03
C ASP A 315 2.24 -0.69 19.56
N TYR A 316 2.37 -1.78 18.80
CA TYR A 316 1.84 -3.09 19.15
C TYR A 316 2.89 -3.95 19.85
N VAL A 317 2.47 -4.65 20.89
CA VAL A 317 3.32 -5.56 21.66
C VAL A 317 2.64 -6.90 21.92
N SER A 318 3.45 -7.94 22.12
CA SER A 318 2.98 -9.20 22.69
C SER A 318 2.68 -9.05 24.20
N ASP A 319 2.12 -10.09 24.81
CA ASP A 319 2.07 -10.16 26.27
C ASP A 319 3.50 -10.25 26.85
N SER A 320 3.66 -9.84 28.11
CA SER A 320 4.94 -9.92 28.81
C SER A 320 5.28 -11.35 29.19
N VAL A 321 6.31 -11.91 28.55
CA VAL A 321 6.86 -13.23 28.90
C VAL A 321 7.88 -13.05 30.02
N LYS A 322 7.66 -13.69 31.16
CA LYS A 322 8.48 -13.51 32.38
C LYS A 322 9.18 -14.80 32.74
N VAL A 323 10.51 -14.76 32.83
CA VAL A 323 11.35 -15.90 33.23
C VAL A 323 12.18 -15.52 34.44
N LYS A 324 11.99 -16.25 35.54
CA LYS A 324 12.79 -16.08 36.76
C LYS A 324 14.10 -16.83 36.68
N PHE A 325 15.15 -16.25 37.24
CA PHE A 325 16.45 -16.91 37.40
C PHE A 325 17.17 -16.38 38.63
N THR A 326 18.11 -17.16 39.15
CA THR A 326 18.94 -16.78 40.30
C THR A 326 20.40 -16.86 39.89
N THR A 327 21.16 -15.79 40.09
CA THR A 327 22.60 -15.76 39.82
C THR A 327 23.35 -16.78 40.66
N SER A 328 24.47 -17.26 40.13
CA SER A 328 25.32 -18.23 40.81
C SER A 328 26.12 -17.59 41.96
N GLU A 329 26.87 -18.39 42.70
CA GLU A 329 27.92 -17.85 43.58
C GLU A 329 29.00 -17.12 42.77
N LEU A 330 29.68 -16.16 43.41
CA LEU A 330 30.75 -15.39 42.77
C LEU A 330 31.97 -16.30 42.51
N ASN A 331 32.24 -16.60 41.25
CA ASN A 331 33.40 -17.42 40.88
C ASN A 331 34.70 -16.60 40.92
N PHE A 332 35.83 -17.28 41.11
CA PHE A 332 37.16 -16.64 41.19
C PHE A 332 37.54 -15.84 39.94
N GLU A 333 37.02 -16.22 38.77
CA GLU A 333 37.26 -15.52 37.49
C GLU A 333 36.41 -14.25 37.32
N GLU A 334 35.44 -14.01 38.21
CA GLU A 334 34.53 -12.84 38.20
C GLU A 334 34.88 -11.79 39.27
N ARG A 335 36.03 -11.93 39.95
CA ARG A 335 36.48 -11.08 41.06
C ARG A 335 37.19 -9.79 40.63
#